data_AF-F0ZHT2-F1
#
_entry.id   AF-F0ZHT2-F1
#
_cell.length_a   1.000
_cell.length_b   1.000
_cell.length_c   1.000
_cell.angle_alpha   90.00
_cell.angle_beta   90.00
_cell.angle_gamma   90.00
#
_symmetry.space_group_name_H-M   'P 1'
#
loop_
_entity.id
_entity.type
_entity.pdbx_description
1 polymer ?
#
loop_
_entity_poly.entity_id
_entity_poly.type
_entity_poly.pdbx_seq_one_letter_code
_entity_poly.pdbx_strand_id
1 'polypeptide(L)'
;MENLEKSLSAKAMGSIYLHLLSIKLNWPVRHFINGSSTCSLLGLKDECGYVSASLILDSLMKYRNQIGLYGYSINWGSISKNEAISNVFKSQGLAQLPNELIFNIINLIMFGDLENNSNNSNFIVSIFNYDQFFKILNNSNYYYLFKNLFISYSE
;
A
#
# COMPACT_ATOMS: atom_id res chain seq x y z
N MET A 1 3.02 15.87 17.80
CA MET A 1 1.64 15.35 17.64
C MET A 1 0.96 15.93 16.40
N GLU A 2 1.17 17.21 16.07
CA GLU A 2 0.53 17.89 14.93
C GLU A 2 0.73 17.23 13.55
N ASN A 3 1.92 16.73 13.22
CA ASN A 3 2.16 15.97 11.98
C ASN A 3 1.44 14.61 11.93
N LEU A 4 1.20 14.01 13.11
CA LEU A 4 0.49 12.74 13.23
C LEU A 4 -0.98 12.94 12.85
N GLU A 5 -1.63 13.95 13.44
CA GLU A 5 -3.01 14.33 13.12
C GLU A 5 -3.16 14.74 11.66
N LYS A 6 -2.22 15.51 11.10
CA LYS A 6 -2.31 15.96 9.70
C LYS A 6 -2.20 14.79 8.69
N SER A 7 -1.30 13.85 8.92
CA SER A 7 -1.11 12.68 8.05
C SER A 7 -2.26 11.66 8.18
N LEU A 8 -2.72 11.40 9.42
CA LEU A 8 -3.88 10.54 9.66
C LEU A 8 -5.19 11.14 9.14
N SER A 9 -5.40 12.45 9.34
CA SER A 9 -6.69 13.10 9.01
C SER A 9 -6.98 13.10 7.51
N ALA A 10 -6.05 13.49 6.65
CA ALA A 10 -6.35 13.57 5.23
C ALA A 10 -6.49 12.17 4.60
N LYS A 11 -5.54 11.26 4.87
CA LYS A 11 -5.45 9.97 4.19
C LYS A 11 -6.42 8.95 4.79
N ALA A 12 -6.29 8.65 6.08
CA ALA A 12 -7.07 7.61 6.73
C ALA A 12 -8.52 8.06 6.96
N MET A 13 -8.72 9.24 7.56
CA MET A 13 -10.07 9.72 7.88
C MET A 13 -10.88 10.00 6.61
N GLY A 14 -10.26 10.57 5.57
CA GLY A 14 -10.91 10.77 4.28
C GLY A 14 -11.45 9.46 3.69
N SER A 15 -10.66 8.39 3.70
CA SER A 15 -11.09 7.08 3.20
C SER A 15 -12.20 6.46 4.06
N ILE A 16 -12.12 6.57 5.39
CA ILE A 16 -13.17 6.13 6.31
C ILE A 16 -14.48 6.86 6.03
N TYR A 17 -14.45 8.19 5.88
CA TYR A 17 -15.64 8.96 5.55
C TYR A 17 -16.22 8.60 4.19
N LEU A 18 -15.40 8.41 3.16
CA LEU A 18 -15.87 7.93 1.85
C LEU A 18 -16.53 6.56 1.95
N HIS A 19 -15.99 5.66 2.77
CA HIS A 19 -16.61 4.36 3.03
C HIS A 19 -17.98 4.51 3.71
N LEU A 20 -18.06 5.28 4.79
CA LEU A 20 -19.32 5.51 5.51
C LEU A 20 -20.38 6.16 4.62
N LEU A 21 -19.99 7.17 3.82
CA LEU A 21 -20.88 7.84 2.87
C LEU A 21 -21.35 6.89 1.77
N SER A 22 -20.47 6.03 1.24
CA SER A 22 -20.85 5.05 0.21
C SER A 22 -21.95 4.10 0.68
N ILE A 23 -21.92 3.69 1.95
CA ILE A 23 -22.98 2.87 2.55
C ILE A 23 -24.22 3.71 2.82
N LYS A 24 -24.07 4.84 3.51
CA LYS A 24 -25.20 5.70 3.93
C LYS A 24 -26.04 6.18 2.74
N LEU A 25 -25.39 6.49 1.63
CA LEU A 25 -26.03 6.98 0.40
C LEU A 25 -26.32 5.87 -0.61
N ASN A 26 -26.01 4.61 -0.27
CA ASN A 26 -26.19 3.43 -1.12
C ASN A 26 -25.59 3.61 -2.53
N TRP A 27 -24.34 4.08 -2.61
CA TRP A 27 -23.66 4.31 -3.88
C TRP A 27 -23.32 2.98 -4.57
N PRO A 28 -23.57 2.83 -5.88
CA PRO A 28 -23.16 1.67 -6.66
C PRO A 28 -21.66 1.73 -7.00
N VAL A 29 -20.81 1.71 -5.98
CA VAL A 29 -19.35 1.84 -6.14
C VAL A 29 -18.77 0.56 -6.74
N ARG A 30 -18.33 0.64 -8.00
CA ARG A 30 -17.60 -0.44 -8.68
C ARG A 30 -16.11 -0.46 -8.37
N HIS A 31 -15.53 0.71 -8.10
CA HIS A 31 -14.12 0.84 -7.77
C HIS A 31 -13.95 1.75 -6.56
N PHE A 32 -13.40 1.19 -5.48
CA PHE A 32 -12.96 1.94 -4.32
C PHE A 32 -11.47 1.66 -4.14
N ILE A 33 -10.61 2.56 -4.62
CA ILE A 33 -9.16 2.33 -4.69
C ILE A 33 -8.44 3.35 -3.81
N ASN A 34 -7.64 2.85 -2.87
CA ASN A 34 -6.83 3.63 -1.96
C ASN A 34 -5.36 3.60 -2.37
N GLY A 35 -4.72 4.78 -2.41
CA GLY A 35 -3.26 4.89 -2.55
C GLY A 35 -2.55 4.74 -1.21
N SER A 36 -2.15 3.52 -0.86
CA SER A 36 -1.32 3.22 0.31
C SER A 36 0.19 3.35 -0.02
N SER A 37 1.06 2.84 0.85
CA SER A 37 2.51 2.82 0.63
C SER A 37 3.14 1.55 1.16
N THR A 38 4.24 1.13 0.54
CA THR A 38 5.14 0.07 1.05
C THR A 38 5.67 0.35 2.47
N CYS A 39 5.64 1.61 2.91
CA CYS A 39 5.99 1.99 4.28
C CYS A 39 5.09 1.34 5.34
N SER A 40 3.86 0.92 5.02
CA SER A 40 3.02 0.17 5.95
C SER A 40 3.60 -1.22 6.29
N LEU A 41 4.48 -1.74 5.44
CA LEU A 41 5.13 -3.04 5.60
C LEU A 41 6.54 -2.90 6.18
N LEU A 42 7.35 -2.01 5.60
CA LEU A 42 8.76 -1.86 5.97
C LEU A 42 8.98 -0.89 7.13
N GLY A 43 7.95 -0.12 7.48
CA GLY A 43 8.10 1.06 8.32
C GLY A 43 8.82 2.20 7.62
N LEU A 44 8.70 3.38 8.20
CA LEU A 44 9.43 4.56 7.79
C LEU A 44 9.84 5.32 9.04
N LYS A 45 11.16 5.52 9.21
CA LYS A 45 11.70 6.18 10.39
C LYS A 45 11.15 7.60 10.49
N ASP A 46 10.79 8.01 11.70
CA ASP A 46 10.26 9.34 12.04
C ASP A 46 8.89 9.69 11.40
N GLU A 47 8.29 8.77 10.65
CA GLU A 47 7.04 8.96 9.90
C GLU A 47 5.91 8.00 10.37
N CYS A 48 5.83 7.76 11.69
CA CYS A 48 4.87 6.82 12.27
C CYS A 48 3.39 7.15 11.93
N GLY A 49 3.05 8.44 11.78
CA GLY A 49 1.72 8.87 11.35
C GLY A 49 1.40 8.43 9.93
N TYR A 50 2.35 8.55 9.00
CA TYR A 50 2.19 8.11 7.61
C TYR A 50 2.10 6.58 7.49
N VAL A 51 2.93 5.86 8.25
CA VAL A 51 2.87 4.40 8.35
C VAL A 51 1.51 3.94 8.87
N SER A 52 1.04 4.54 9.97
CA SER A 52 -0.26 4.21 10.59
C SER A 52 -1.43 4.51 9.65
N ALA A 53 -1.41 5.67 8.97
CA ALA A 53 -2.44 6.03 8.02
C ALA A 53 -2.53 5.01 6.86
N SER A 54 -1.37 4.56 6.34
CA SER A 54 -1.30 3.57 5.26
C SER A 54 -1.80 2.19 5.74
N LEU A 55 -1.47 1.77 6.97
CA LEU A 55 -2.00 0.56 7.59
C LEU A 55 -3.53 0.60 7.76
N ILE A 56 -4.09 1.77 8.11
CA ILE A 56 -5.55 1.94 8.22
C ILE A 56 -6.21 1.76 6.85
N LEU A 57 -5.66 2.34 5.78
CA LEU A 57 -6.20 2.14 4.42
C LEU A 57 -6.20 0.66 4.04
N ASP A 58 -5.08 -0.02 4.28
CA ASP A 58 -4.89 -1.44 4.00
C ASP A 58 -5.91 -2.31 4.75
N SER A 59 -6.19 -1.96 6.01
CA SER A 59 -7.16 -2.66 6.84
C SER A 59 -8.60 -2.36 6.44
N LEU A 60 -8.89 -1.11 6.04
CA LEU A 60 -10.22 -0.70 5.59
C LEU A 60 -10.61 -1.44 4.30
N MET A 61 -9.69 -1.69 3.38
CA MET A 61 -10.00 -2.43 2.14
C MET A 61 -10.30 -3.89 2.40
N LYS A 62 -9.55 -4.52 3.32
CA LYS A 62 -9.86 -5.87 3.81
C LYS A 62 -11.26 -5.92 4.43
N TYR A 63 -11.57 -4.96 5.31
CA TYR A 63 -12.89 -4.87 5.94
C TYR A 63 -14.02 -4.68 4.92
N ARG A 64 -13.86 -3.76 3.96
CA ARG A 64 -14.84 -3.54 2.88
C ARG A 64 -15.14 -4.83 2.12
N ASN A 65 -14.11 -5.55 1.68
CA ASN A 65 -14.29 -6.79 0.94
C ASN A 65 -14.93 -7.89 1.80
N GLN A 66 -14.61 -7.97 3.10
CA GLN A 66 -15.25 -8.91 4.03
C GLN A 66 -16.77 -8.69 4.16
N ILE A 67 -17.25 -7.45 4.04
CA ILE A 67 -18.68 -7.13 4.06
C ILE A 67 -19.31 -7.07 2.65
N GLY A 68 -18.62 -7.61 1.63
CA GLY A 68 -19.12 -7.69 0.26
C GLY A 68 -19.05 -6.39 -0.55
N LEU A 69 -18.34 -5.37 -0.05
CA LEU A 69 -18.14 -4.11 -0.78
C LEU A 69 -16.78 -4.11 -1.46
N TYR A 70 -16.74 -3.74 -2.74
CA TYR A 70 -15.47 -3.59 -3.47
C TYR A 70 -14.51 -2.61 -2.79
N GLY A 71 -13.24 -2.98 -2.71
CA GLY A 71 -12.16 -2.18 -2.14
C GLY A 71 -10.77 -2.73 -2.47
N TYR A 72 -9.89 -1.86 -2.93
CA TYR A 72 -8.48 -2.16 -3.19
C TYR A 72 -7.54 -1.16 -2.53
N SER A 73 -6.46 -1.63 -1.93
CA SER A 73 -5.35 -0.82 -1.41
C SER A 73 -4.11 -1.09 -2.26
N ILE A 74 -3.48 -0.04 -2.77
CA ILE A 74 -2.23 -0.18 -3.51
C ILE A 74 -1.09 0.41 -2.70
N ASN A 75 -0.21 -0.45 -2.22
CA ASN A 75 0.99 -0.10 -1.47
C ASN A 75 2.10 0.28 -2.45
N TRP A 76 2.15 1.58 -2.80
CA TRP A 76 3.14 2.11 -3.73
C TRP A 76 4.55 2.16 -3.12
N GLY A 77 5.54 1.75 -3.91
CA GLY A 77 6.95 2.05 -3.72
C GLY A 77 7.30 3.50 -4.05
N SER A 78 8.54 3.76 -4.45
CA SER A 78 8.98 5.11 -4.82
C SER A 78 8.34 5.58 -6.13
N ILE A 79 7.29 6.38 -6.05
CA ILE A 79 6.65 7.07 -7.19
C ILE A 79 7.02 8.55 -7.26
N SER A 80 7.73 9.06 -6.24
CA SER A 80 8.06 10.48 -6.13
C SER A 80 9.23 10.85 -7.03
N LYS A 81 9.12 11.99 -7.72
CA LYS A 81 10.24 12.64 -8.40
C LYS A 81 11.15 13.43 -7.46
N ASN A 82 10.74 13.60 -6.19
CA ASN A 82 11.57 14.26 -5.19
C ASN A 82 12.74 13.34 -4.81
N GLU A 83 13.97 13.80 -5.04
CA GLU A 83 15.18 13.01 -4.80
C GLU A 83 15.34 12.58 -3.35
N ALA A 84 14.99 13.43 -2.38
CA ALA A 84 15.10 13.09 -0.97
C ALA A 84 14.18 11.91 -0.62
N ILE A 85 12.93 11.94 -1.09
CA ILE A 85 11.98 10.84 -0.90
C ILE A 85 12.46 9.59 -1.64
N SER A 86 12.92 9.73 -2.89
CA SER A 86 13.43 8.62 -3.70
C SER A 86 14.64 7.94 -3.04
N ASN A 87 15.54 8.71 -2.43
CA ASN A 87 16.70 8.18 -1.71
C ASN A 87 16.31 7.40 -0.46
N VAL A 88 15.25 7.80 0.25
CA VAL A 88 14.73 7.03 1.39
C VAL A 88 14.24 5.66 0.94
N PHE A 89 13.43 5.59 -0.12
CA PHE A 89 12.98 4.31 -0.68
C PHE A 89 14.15 3.46 -1.24
N LYS A 90 15.11 4.08 -1.94
CA LYS A 90 16.33 3.38 -2.40
C LYS A 90 17.11 2.81 -1.22
N SER A 91 17.20 3.52 -0.11
CA SER A 91 17.86 3.02 1.10
C SER A 91 17.17 1.79 1.67
N GLN A 92 15.88 1.59 1.37
CA GLN A 92 15.07 0.41 1.71
C GLN A 92 15.11 -0.70 0.64
N GLY A 93 15.94 -0.57 -0.40
CA GLY A 93 16.01 -1.52 -1.51
C GLY A 93 14.88 -1.36 -2.52
N LEU A 94 14.16 -0.23 -2.52
CA LEU A 94 13.05 0.05 -3.42
C LEU A 94 13.48 1.09 -4.46
N ALA A 95 13.55 0.67 -5.72
CA ALA A 95 13.87 1.56 -6.83
C ALA A 95 12.66 2.41 -7.24
N GLN A 96 12.93 3.49 -7.99
CA GLN A 96 11.88 4.37 -8.49
C GLN A 96 11.06 3.68 -9.57
N LEU A 97 9.73 3.71 -9.41
CA LEU A 97 8.77 3.24 -10.39
C LEU A 97 8.72 4.22 -11.57
N PRO A 98 8.82 3.72 -12.82
CA PRO A 98 8.43 4.47 -14.01
C PRO A 98 6.97 4.91 -13.92
N ASN A 99 6.69 6.16 -14.29
CA ASN A 99 5.34 6.73 -14.26
C ASN A 99 4.33 5.94 -15.11
N GLU A 100 4.79 5.37 -16.24
CA GLU A 100 3.95 4.58 -17.14
C GLU A 100 3.37 3.33 -16.46
N LEU A 101 4.14 2.72 -15.56
CA LEU A 101 3.68 1.54 -14.81
C LEU A 101 2.56 1.88 -13.82
N ILE A 102 2.53 3.10 -13.28
CA ILE A 102 1.48 3.52 -12.33
C ILE A 102 0.11 3.46 -13.01
N PHE A 103 -0.01 4.07 -14.21
CA PHE A 103 -1.26 4.08 -14.96
C PHE A 103 -1.67 2.68 -15.41
N ASN A 104 -0.71 1.88 -15.90
CA ASN A 104 -0.98 0.52 -16.35
C ASN A 104 -1.51 -0.37 -15.21
N ILE A 105 -0.98 -0.21 -14.00
CA ILE A 105 -1.41 -1.00 -12.85
C ILE A 105 -2.79 -0.57 -12.35
N ILE A 106 -3.08 0.74 -12.33
CA ILE A 106 -4.43 1.21 -12.01
C ILE A 106 -5.44 0.67 -13.03
N ASN A 107 -5.11 0.71 -14.33
CA ASN A 107 -5.97 0.13 -15.38
C ASN A 107 -6.17 -1.37 -15.18
N LEU A 108 -5.11 -2.11 -14.83
CA LEU A 108 -5.21 -3.53 -14.55
C LEU A 108 -6.11 -3.81 -13.34
N ILE A 109 -6.06 -2.98 -12.29
CA ILE A 109 -6.92 -3.13 -11.11
C ILE A 109 -8.38 -2.76 -11.40
N MET A 110 -8.60 -1.76 -12.26
CA MET A 110 -9.95 -1.31 -12.61
C MET A 110 -10.64 -2.22 -13.62
N PHE A 111 -9.89 -2.73 -14.60
CA PHE A 111 -10.46 -3.40 -15.79
C PHE A 111 -9.94 -4.81 -16.00
N GLY A 112 -8.91 -5.24 -15.27
CA GLY A 112 -8.47 -6.63 -15.30
C GLY A 112 -9.50 -7.52 -14.60
N ASP A 113 -9.66 -8.74 -15.11
CA ASP A 113 -10.44 -9.81 -14.47
C ASP A 113 -9.72 -10.30 -13.19
N LEU A 114 -9.67 -9.45 -12.17
CA LEU A 114 -9.20 -9.81 -10.83
C LEU A 114 -10.24 -10.64 -10.07
N GLU A 115 -11.50 -10.66 -10.54
CA GLU A 115 -12.60 -11.42 -9.92
C GLU A 115 -12.33 -12.94 -9.86
N ASN A 116 -11.49 -13.48 -10.76
CA ASN A 116 -11.14 -14.90 -10.78
C ASN A 116 -9.90 -15.26 -9.96
N ASN A 117 -9.14 -14.28 -9.44
CA ASN A 117 -7.89 -14.55 -8.74
C ASN A 117 -7.80 -13.79 -7.42
N SER A 118 -8.21 -14.50 -6.35
CA SER A 118 -7.93 -14.26 -4.93
C SER A 118 -8.66 -13.11 -4.25
N ASN A 119 -9.08 -13.37 -2.99
CA ASN A 119 -9.61 -12.40 -2.01
C ASN A 119 -8.63 -11.27 -1.63
N ASN A 120 -7.62 -10.98 -2.45
CA ASN A 120 -6.54 -10.07 -2.15
C ASN A 120 -6.96 -8.64 -2.45
N SER A 121 -7.35 -7.93 -1.39
CA SER A 121 -7.71 -6.51 -1.44
C SER A 121 -6.49 -5.59 -1.53
N ASN A 122 -5.28 -6.08 -1.26
CA ASN A 122 -4.09 -5.25 -1.07
C ASN A 122 -2.95 -5.71 -1.98
N PHE A 123 -2.40 -4.79 -2.76
CA PHE A 123 -1.34 -5.07 -3.72
C PHE A 123 -0.11 -4.23 -3.42
N ILE A 124 1.07 -4.84 -3.47
CA ILE A 124 2.33 -4.12 -3.39
C ILE A 124 2.83 -3.87 -4.81
N VAL A 125 3.14 -2.61 -5.09
CA VAL A 125 3.65 -2.19 -6.38
C VAL A 125 4.95 -1.46 -6.14
N SER A 126 6.07 -2.12 -6.42
CA SER A 126 7.40 -1.56 -6.28
C SER A 126 8.40 -2.32 -7.13
N ILE A 127 9.52 -1.67 -7.46
CA ILE A 127 10.68 -2.33 -8.05
C ILE A 127 11.64 -2.66 -6.91
N PHE A 128 11.86 -3.95 -6.67
CA PHE A 128 12.72 -4.43 -5.59
C PHE A 128 14.13 -4.68 -6.12
N ASN A 129 15.12 -4.09 -5.47
CA ASN A 129 16.48 -4.62 -5.49
C ASN A 129 16.54 -5.70 -4.41
N TYR A 130 16.37 -6.96 -4.81
CA TYR A 130 16.23 -8.08 -3.87
C TYR A 130 17.42 -8.23 -2.92
N ASP A 131 18.66 -8.06 -3.41
CA ASP A 131 19.87 -8.18 -2.59
C ASP A 131 19.85 -7.16 -1.44
N GLN A 132 19.56 -5.90 -1.77
CA GLN A 132 19.52 -4.83 -0.79
C GLN A 132 18.30 -4.96 0.13
N PHE A 133 17.15 -5.30 -0.44
CA PHE A 133 15.88 -5.45 0.27
C PHE A 133 15.95 -6.55 1.32
N PHE A 134 16.42 -7.75 0.97
CA PHE A 134 16.56 -8.86 1.91
C PHE A 134 17.64 -8.59 2.96
N LYS A 135 18.74 -7.91 2.60
CA LYS A 135 19.74 -7.48 3.58
C LYS A 135 19.15 -6.58 4.67
N ILE A 136 18.22 -5.71 4.31
CA ILE A 136 17.54 -4.81 5.25
C ILE A 136 16.49 -5.56 6.07
N LEU A 137 15.68 -6.38 5.43
CA LEU A 137 14.68 -7.21 6.10
C LEU A 137 15.30 -8.12 7.16
N ASN A 138 16.39 -8.81 6.81
CA ASN A 138 17.08 -9.73 7.72
C ASN A 138 17.70 -9.03 8.93
N ASN A 139 18.07 -7.75 8.78
CA ASN A 139 18.61 -6.93 9.87
C ASN A 139 17.52 -6.17 10.66
N SER A 140 16.26 -6.32 10.27
CA SER A 140 15.13 -5.65 10.90
C SER A 140 14.39 -6.59 11.85
N ASN A 141 13.78 -6.04 12.90
CA ASN A 141 12.88 -6.79 13.79
C ASN A 141 11.64 -7.36 13.07
N TYR A 142 11.43 -7.01 11.80
CA TYR A 142 10.30 -7.45 10.99
C TYR A 142 10.55 -8.76 10.23
N TYR A 143 11.77 -9.31 10.25
CA TYR A 143 12.13 -10.53 9.53
C TYR A 143 11.11 -11.67 9.74
N TYR A 144 10.68 -11.91 10.98
CA TYR A 144 9.72 -12.97 11.31
C TYR A 144 8.32 -12.76 10.75
N LEU A 145 7.89 -11.49 10.58
CA LEU A 145 6.59 -11.16 9.97
C LEU A 145 6.59 -11.44 8.46
N PHE A 146 7.75 -11.26 7.81
CA PHE A 146 7.88 -11.38 6.36
C PHE A 146 8.46 -12.70 5.87
N LYS A 147 9.02 -13.53 6.77
CA LYS A 147 9.62 -14.82 6.44
C LYS A 147 8.70 -15.75 5.66
N ASN A 148 7.38 -15.66 5.89
CA ASN A 148 6.36 -16.49 5.25
C ASN A 148 5.63 -15.79 4.09
N LEU A 149 5.92 -14.50 3.83
CA LEU A 149 5.27 -13.69 2.79
C LEU A 149 5.97 -13.78 1.44
N PHE A 150 7.27 -14.10 1.44
CA PHE A 150 8.02 -14.37 0.24
C PHE A 150 8.12 -15.88 0.06
N ILE A 151 7.46 -16.41 -0.97
CA ILE A 151 7.80 -17.74 -1.47
C ILE A 151 9.25 -17.60 -1.92
N SER A 152 10.17 -18.21 -1.15
CA SER A 152 11.55 -18.36 -1.57
C SER A 152 11.54 -19.09 -2.91
N TYR A 153 11.72 -18.37 -4.01
CA TYR A 153 12.26 -18.96 -5.21
C TYR A 153 13.74 -19.23 -4.91
N SER A 154 13.96 -20.32 -4.18
CA SER A 154 15.25 -20.98 -4.09
C SER A 154 15.21 -22.14 -5.06
N GLU A 155 15.80 -21.94 -6.24
CA GLU A 155 16.70 -22.88 -6.91
C GLU A 155 17.50 -22.10 -7.96
#